data_AF-A0A2V0PDV8-F1
#
_entry.id   AF-A0A2V0PDV8-F1
#
_cell.length_a   1.000
_cell.length_b   1.000
_cell.length_c   1.000
_cell.angle_alpha   90.00
_cell.angle_beta   90.00
_cell.angle_gamma   90.00
#
_symmetry.space_group_name_H-M   'P 1'
#
loop_
_entity.id
_entity.type
_entity.pdbx_description
1 polymer ?
#
loop_
_entity_poly.entity_id
_entity_poly.type
_entity_poly.pdbx_seq_one_letter_code
_entity_poly.pdbx_strand_id
1 'polypeptide(L)'
;MRDHTPEELLPLRLGADFDAAKPSDQDGTGADLAAKPCQRDTAAAAAAALAARRGAQQQPDGCNGGAPASSSAAPWARSFSLLWDCGPACLAIPAALFSLSVLAVKLLGGRVPVLEITLVRSTLSFAATLAIARARRVSPVFGRRANLARLLGRGASGSLAMAAYYAAVVALPLADATTLFFCNPAVTAVLAWLLLGEHLGLRGAAGCVASLAGLLVLMHPPFLAGGHTDWGPKRALGVAFGIASALFSSGAFIFIRLIGKAEPALVVAMHFHTATISISALPLALGLPQRATLPSPRDAAALLVVAATSFGGQLLLTRGFQLEPASRAASINFSQVIYAYLYGVLLFADPITWPGVGGSALIAAGILLVTADRRSGSGSGSGAAAKGGGGGGDGEAEAWAFDPEKASAEARDAAGGGVGSVIALQRLAQKQQQQQQQQQQQQQQQQQQQQQQQQQQQQR
;
A
#
# COMPACT_ATOMS: atom_id res chain seq x y z
N MET A 1 63.76 1.08 26.80
CA MET A 1 64.44 0.54 27.99
C MET A 1 63.52 0.78 29.17
N ARG A 2 63.14 -0.30 29.89
CA ARG A 2 62.69 -0.44 31.31
C ARG A 2 61.81 0.68 31.93
N ASP A 3 60.64 0.42 32.55
CA ASP A 3 60.41 -0.44 33.73
C ASP A 3 58.91 -0.76 34.04
N HIS A 4 58.70 -1.93 34.68
CA HIS A 4 57.78 -2.37 35.78
C HIS A 4 56.30 -1.86 35.88
N THR A 5 55.24 -2.67 35.65
CA THR A 5 54.43 -3.62 36.51
C THR A 5 53.39 -2.94 37.48
N PRO A 6 52.35 -3.63 38.04
CA PRO A 6 51.06 -3.99 37.41
C PRO A 6 49.81 -3.67 38.30
N GLU A 7 48.59 -3.58 37.76
CA GLU A 7 47.36 -3.87 38.53
C GLU A 7 46.22 -4.39 37.65
N GLU A 8 45.51 -5.37 38.23
CA GLU A 8 44.39 -6.16 37.72
C GLU A 8 43.09 -5.36 37.53
N LEU A 9 42.27 -5.74 36.53
CA LEU A 9 41.01 -6.43 36.81
C LEU A 9 40.35 -7.02 35.56
N LEU A 10 39.99 -8.28 35.74
CA LEU A 10 39.76 -9.38 34.79
C LEU A 10 38.32 -9.44 34.26
N PRO A 11 38.09 -10.07 33.10
CA PRO A 11 36.78 -10.48 32.59
C PRO A 11 36.36 -11.88 33.08
N LEU A 12 35.05 -12.15 33.17
CA LEU A 12 34.46 -13.48 33.43
C LEU A 12 33.24 -13.65 32.49
N ARG A 13 33.33 -14.34 31.35
CA ARG A 13 33.37 -15.80 31.06
C ARG A 13 32.21 -16.64 31.62
N LEU A 14 31.52 -17.28 30.67
CA LEU A 14 30.60 -18.41 30.80
C LEU A 14 31.30 -19.62 31.43
N GLY A 15 30.55 -20.36 32.25
CA GLY A 15 30.91 -21.71 32.73
C GLY A 15 29.83 -22.73 32.37
N ALA A 16 30.29 -23.85 31.80
CA ALA A 16 29.71 -25.18 31.95
C ALA A 16 30.04 -25.71 33.37
N ASP A 17 29.51 -26.80 33.94
CA ASP A 17 29.45 -28.20 33.51
C ASP A 17 28.48 -28.96 34.45
N PHE A 18 28.05 -30.18 34.09
CA PHE A 18 28.10 -31.33 35.01
C PHE A 18 27.90 -32.68 34.26
N ASP A 19 28.96 -33.49 34.30
CA ASP A 19 29.13 -34.90 33.87
C ASP A 19 28.31 -35.88 34.76
N ALA A 20 27.61 -36.88 34.21
CA ALA A 20 28.00 -38.26 33.82
C ALA A 20 28.15 -39.29 34.97
N ALA A 21 27.33 -40.35 34.94
CA ALA A 21 27.69 -41.76 35.23
C ALA A 21 26.49 -42.72 35.09
N LYS A 22 26.74 -43.88 34.45
CA LYS A 22 25.86 -45.07 34.28
C LYS A 22 26.50 -46.24 35.04
N PRO A 23 25.75 -47.24 35.54
CA PRO A 23 25.85 -48.62 34.98
C PRO A 23 24.49 -49.41 35.06
N SER A 24 24.04 -50.11 34.00
CA SER A 24 24.17 -51.54 33.61
C SER A 24 23.26 -52.56 34.32
N ASP A 25 22.75 -53.51 33.52
CA ASP A 25 21.70 -54.52 33.73
C ASP A 25 22.00 -55.67 34.73
N GLN A 26 20.97 -56.25 35.36
CA GLN A 26 20.51 -57.66 35.21
C GLN A 26 19.66 -58.19 36.40
N ASP A 27 18.63 -58.96 36.03
CA ASP A 27 18.02 -60.15 36.65
C ASP A 27 17.34 -60.17 38.03
N GLY A 28 16.08 -60.64 38.02
CA GLY A 28 15.72 -61.83 38.82
C GLY A 28 14.85 -61.67 40.08
N THR A 29 13.61 -62.17 39.98
CA THR A 29 12.80 -62.88 41.00
C THR A 29 12.18 -62.15 42.20
N GLY A 30 10.88 -62.44 42.43
CA GLY A 30 10.31 -62.63 43.78
C GLY A 30 9.23 -61.65 44.26
N ALA A 31 7.99 -62.12 44.22
CA ALA A 31 6.82 -61.79 45.07
C ALA A 31 6.98 -60.78 46.24
N ASP A 32 6.07 -59.82 46.41
CA ASP A 32 4.78 -60.01 47.10
C ASP A 32 3.97 -58.68 47.25
N LEU A 33 2.65 -58.82 47.10
CA LEU A 33 1.54 -58.15 47.80
C LEU A 33 1.66 -56.67 48.25
N ALA A 34 0.88 -55.76 47.64
CA ALA A 34 -0.13 -54.93 48.34
C ALA A 34 -0.88 -53.93 47.42
N ALA A 35 -2.19 -54.18 47.31
CA ALA A 35 -3.33 -53.30 47.01
C ALA A 35 -3.11 -51.84 46.53
N LYS A 36 -3.60 -51.55 45.31
CA LYS A 36 -4.12 -50.24 44.88
C LYS A 36 -5.48 -49.95 45.54
N PRO A 37 -5.82 -48.66 45.76
CA PRO A 37 -7.08 -48.17 45.20
C PRO A 37 -6.98 -46.82 44.45
N CYS A 38 -7.60 -46.84 43.26
CA CYS A 38 -8.40 -45.82 42.60
C CYS A 38 -8.03 -44.31 42.66
N GLN A 39 -7.51 -43.81 41.54
CA GLN A 39 -7.43 -42.39 41.14
C GLN A 39 -8.83 -41.82 40.79
N ARG A 40 -9.74 -41.66 41.76
CA ARG A 40 -11.03 -40.97 41.55
C ARG A 40 -11.25 -39.70 42.38
N ASP A 41 -10.41 -39.42 43.38
CA ASP A 41 -10.67 -38.31 44.31
C ASP A 41 -10.02 -36.97 43.92
N THR A 42 -9.10 -36.94 42.96
CA THR A 42 -8.47 -35.67 42.52
C THR A 42 -9.29 -34.92 41.46
N ALA A 43 -10.22 -35.58 40.77
CA ALA A 43 -11.08 -34.94 39.78
C ALA A 43 -12.29 -34.22 40.41
N ALA A 44 -12.82 -34.73 41.53
CA ALA A 44 -13.93 -34.12 42.26
C ALA A 44 -13.52 -32.82 42.98
N ALA A 45 -12.30 -32.78 43.54
CA ALA A 45 -11.75 -31.59 44.20
C ALA A 45 -11.48 -30.43 43.22
N ALA A 46 -11.04 -30.74 41.99
CA ALA A 46 -10.81 -29.74 40.94
C ALA A 46 -12.13 -29.15 40.37
N ALA A 47 -13.19 -29.97 40.29
CA ALA A 47 -14.51 -29.52 39.85
C ALA A 47 -15.21 -28.61 40.88
N ALA A 48 -15.05 -28.89 42.19
CA ALA A 48 -15.59 -28.07 43.26
C ALA A 48 -14.94 -26.67 43.33
N ALA A 49 -13.64 -26.58 43.07
CA ALA A 49 -12.92 -25.30 43.01
C ALA A 49 -13.31 -24.43 41.80
N LEU A 50 -13.69 -25.05 40.66
CA LEU A 50 -14.20 -24.32 39.49
C LEU A 50 -15.66 -23.86 39.66
N ALA A 51 -16.48 -24.62 40.38
CA ALA A 51 -17.87 -24.25 40.69
C ALA A 51 -17.95 -23.08 41.68
N ALA A 52 -17.07 -23.05 42.70
CA ALA A 52 -16.98 -21.94 43.65
C ALA A 52 -16.56 -20.62 43.00
N ARG A 53 -15.74 -20.67 41.93
CA ARG A 53 -15.38 -19.47 41.14
C ARG A 53 -16.47 -18.97 40.20
N ARG A 54 -17.40 -19.83 39.76
CA ARG A 54 -18.55 -19.42 38.93
C ARG A 54 -19.70 -18.84 39.75
N GLY A 55 -19.83 -19.20 41.02
CA GLY A 55 -20.85 -18.66 41.93
C GLY A 55 -20.59 -17.22 42.43
N ALA A 56 -19.38 -16.69 42.25
CA ALA A 56 -19.02 -15.33 42.70
C ALA A 56 -19.22 -14.25 41.61
N GLN A 57 -19.83 -14.57 40.48
CA GLN A 57 -19.92 -13.66 39.33
C GLN A 57 -21.35 -13.45 38.79
N GLN A 58 -22.36 -13.71 39.62
CA GLN A 58 -23.74 -13.31 39.38
C GLN A 58 -24.36 -12.72 40.64
N GLN A 59 -24.54 -11.40 40.68
CA GLN A 59 -25.54 -10.76 41.53
C GLN A 59 -26.15 -9.55 40.80
N PRO A 60 -27.48 -9.33 40.91
CA PRO A 60 -28.28 -8.61 39.93
C PRO A 60 -28.42 -7.12 40.22
N ASP A 61 -29.00 -6.43 39.25
CA ASP A 61 -29.25 -4.99 39.16
C ASP A 61 -29.88 -4.37 40.43
N GLY A 62 -29.33 -3.23 40.84
CA GLY A 62 -29.88 -2.37 41.88
C GLY A 62 -29.33 -0.95 41.73
N CYS A 63 -30.20 -0.04 41.29
CA CYS A 63 -29.96 1.37 40.99
C CYS A 63 -29.01 2.08 41.96
N ASN A 64 -27.91 2.61 41.44
CA ASN A 64 -27.29 3.83 41.98
C ASN A 64 -26.69 4.63 40.82
N GLY A 65 -27.27 5.82 40.61
CA GLY A 65 -26.79 6.81 39.68
C GLY A 65 -25.41 7.31 40.10
N GLY A 66 -24.39 6.72 39.51
CA GLY A 66 -23.02 7.22 39.52
C GLY A 66 -22.45 7.02 38.13
N ALA A 67 -22.59 8.04 37.27
CA ALA A 67 -21.86 8.08 36.02
C ALA A 67 -20.38 7.75 36.32
N PRO A 68 -19.72 6.84 35.57
CA PRO A 68 -18.30 6.63 35.76
C PRO A 68 -17.64 7.98 35.53
N ALA A 69 -16.96 8.48 36.57
CA ALA A 69 -16.22 9.73 36.54
C ALA A 69 -15.35 9.73 35.28
N SER A 70 -15.81 10.44 34.25
CA SER A 70 -15.08 10.58 33.01
C SER A 70 -13.84 11.38 33.37
N SER A 71 -12.70 10.70 33.50
CA SER A 71 -11.42 11.38 33.51
C SER A 71 -11.43 12.28 32.28
N SER A 72 -11.20 13.57 32.50
CA SER A 72 -11.11 14.57 31.45
C SER A 72 -9.84 14.30 30.66
N ALA A 73 -9.84 13.24 29.84
CA ALA A 73 -8.84 13.03 28.82
C ALA A 73 -8.73 14.36 28.06
N ALA A 74 -7.51 14.90 28.02
CA ALA A 74 -7.25 16.19 27.43
C ALA A 74 -7.93 16.27 26.04
N PRO A 75 -8.51 17.42 25.65
CA PRO A 75 -9.30 17.53 24.42
C PRO A 75 -8.60 16.95 23.18
N TRP A 76 -7.27 17.09 23.11
CA TRP A 76 -6.44 16.53 22.04
C TRP A 76 -6.44 15.00 21.97
N ALA A 77 -6.53 14.31 23.11
CA ALA A 77 -6.55 12.85 23.16
C ALA A 77 -7.86 12.29 22.58
N ARG A 78 -8.98 12.98 22.83
CA ARG A 78 -10.29 12.64 22.23
C ARG A 78 -10.28 12.89 20.72
N SER A 79 -9.74 14.02 20.26
CA SER A 79 -9.61 14.31 18.82
C SER A 79 -8.71 13.29 18.12
N PHE A 80 -7.61 12.88 18.74
CA PHE A 80 -6.72 11.86 18.20
C PHE A 80 -7.39 10.49 18.10
N SER A 81 -8.15 10.06 19.12
CA SER A 81 -8.89 8.79 19.05
C SER A 81 -9.96 8.82 17.95
N LEU A 82 -10.70 9.93 17.82
CA LEU A 82 -11.69 10.09 16.76
C LEU A 82 -11.06 10.03 15.37
N LEU A 83 -9.89 10.66 15.20
CA LEU A 83 -9.13 10.57 13.94
C LEU A 83 -8.68 9.14 13.66
N TRP A 84 -8.09 8.47 14.64
CA TRP A 84 -7.51 7.12 14.50
C TRP A 84 -8.53 6.04 14.14
N ASP A 85 -9.79 6.27 14.50
CA ASP A 85 -10.92 5.36 14.20
C ASP A 85 -11.71 5.77 12.96
N CYS A 86 -11.50 6.98 12.44
CA CYS A 86 -12.13 7.46 11.22
C CYS A 86 -11.31 7.08 9.99
N GLY A 87 -11.73 6.03 9.28
CA GLY A 87 -11.10 5.52 8.06
C GLY A 87 -10.83 6.59 6.99
N PRO A 88 -11.81 7.40 6.56
CA PRO A 88 -11.61 8.40 5.52
C PRO A 88 -10.65 9.52 5.95
N ALA A 89 -10.69 9.93 7.22
CA ALA A 89 -9.77 10.93 7.75
C ALA A 89 -8.33 10.39 7.80
N CYS A 90 -8.16 9.12 8.19
CA CYS A 90 -6.88 8.41 8.12
C CYS A 90 -6.32 8.30 6.69
N LEU A 91 -7.11 8.55 5.64
CA LEU A 91 -6.68 8.53 4.24
C LEU A 91 -6.51 9.93 3.64
N ALA A 92 -7.33 10.91 4.04
CA ALA A 92 -7.23 12.29 3.55
C ALA A 92 -6.07 13.08 4.20
N ILE A 93 -5.83 12.89 5.50
CA ILE A 93 -4.70 13.55 6.19
C ILE A 93 -3.32 13.13 5.66
N PRO A 94 -3.01 11.83 5.47
CA PRO A 94 -1.71 11.46 4.92
C PRO A 94 -1.50 11.98 3.50
N ALA A 95 -2.55 12.15 2.70
CA ALA A 95 -2.45 12.78 1.40
C ALA A 95 -1.90 14.22 1.50
N ALA A 96 -2.39 15.03 2.44
CA ALA A 96 -1.83 16.35 2.71
C ALA A 96 -0.37 16.27 3.23
N LEU A 97 -0.08 15.35 4.16
CA LEU A 97 1.26 15.17 4.70
C LEU A 97 2.29 14.75 3.64
N PHE A 98 1.92 13.83 2.74
CA PHE A 98 2.81 13.42 1.65
C PHE A 98 3.04 14.54 0.64
N SER A 99 2.01 15.33 0.32
CA SER A 99 2.17 16.50 -0.54
C SER A 99 3.08 17.55 0.10
N LEU A 100 2.98 17.78 1.41
CA LEU A 100 3.91 18.63 2.17
C LEU A 100 5.33 18.05 2.16
N SER A 101 5.47 16.72 2.23
CA SER A 101 6.77 16.08 2.12
C SER A 101 7.40 16.28 0.73
N VAL A 102 6.63 16.17 -0.35
CA VAL A 102 7.10 16.40 -1.73
C VAL A 102 7.55 17.85 -1.90
N LEU A 103 6.78 18.79 -1.34
CA LEU A 103 7.16 20.20 -1.28
C LEU A 103 8.51 20.40 -0.59
N ALA A 104 8.71 19.81 0.59
CA ALA A 104 9.97 19.91 1.33
C ALA A 104 11.15 19.31 0.54
N VAL A 105 10.93 18.23 -0.22
CA VAL A 105 11.92 17.69 -1.16
C VAL A 105 12.24 18.67 -2.29
N LYS A 106 11.25 19.37 -2.84
CA LYS A 106 11.47 20.41 -3.87
C LYS A 106 12.34 21.56 -3.34
N LEU A 107 12.19 21.94 -2.07
CA LEU A 107 13.02 22.96 -1.42
C LEU A 107 14.50 22.55 -1.30
N LEU A 108 14.81 21.25 -1.25
CA LEU A 108 16.19 20.76 -1.29
C LEU A 108 16.87 21.01 -2.65
N GLY A 109 16.09 21.26 -3.71
CA GLY A 109 16.61 21.73 -5.01
C GLY A 109 17.65 20.81 -5.64
N GLY A 110 17.60 19.50 -5.37
CA GLY A 110 18.57 18.52 -5.89
C GLY A 110 19.95 18.56 -5.23
N ARG A 111 20.17 19.37 -4.19
CA ARG A 111 21.45 19.42 -3.45
C ARG A 111 21.74 18.14 -2.69
N VAL A 112 20.68 17.47 -2.23
CA VAL A 112 20.75 16.18 -1.51
C VAL A 112 20.28 15.06 -2.45
N PRO A 113 21.08 13.99 -2.64
CA PRO A 113 20.68 12.84 -3.45
C PRO A 113 19.38 12.20 -2.97
N VAL A 114 18.56 11.73 -3.91
CA VAL A 114 17.24 11.14 -3.62
C VAL A 114 17.32 9.89 -2.74
N LEU A 115 18.36 9.07 -2.91
CA LEU A 115 18.60 7.91 -2.05
C LEU A 115 18.97 8.31 -0.63
N GLU A 116 19.72 9.41 -0.45
CA GLU A 116 20.05 9.95 0.86
C GLU A 116 18.77 10.46 1.56
N ILE A 117 17.93 11.23 0.86
CA ILE A 117 16.63 11.67 1.38
C ILE A 117 15.79 10.47 1.84
N THR A 118 15.74 9.42 1.02
CA THR A 118 14.95 8.21 1.28
C THR A 118 15.48 7.43 2.47
N LEU A 119 16.80 7.30 2.59
CA LEU A 119 17.46 6.65 3.70
C LEU A 119 17.22 7.43 5.00
N VAL A 120 17.46 8.74 5.01
CA VAL A 120 17.26 9.59 6.19
C VAL A 120 15.81 9.53 6.67
N ARG A 121 14.83 9.72 5.77
CA ARG A 121 13.41 9.67 6.15
C ARG A 121 13.04 8.30 6.72
N SER A 122 13.56 7.21 6.14
CA SER A 122 13.19 5.85 6.53
C SER A 122 13.85 5.44 7.85
N THR A 123 15.10 5.83 8.06
CA THR A 123 15.81 5.62 9.34
C THR A 123 15.14 6.36 10.48
N LEU A 124 14.80 7.65 10.29
CA LEU A 124 14.10 8.43 11.31
C LEU A 124 12.68 7.90 11.56
N SER A 125 11.94 7.52 10.50
CA SER A 125 10.61 6.93 10.65
C SER A 125 10.66 5.55 11.34
N PHE A 126 11.67 4.73 11.04
CA PHE A 126 11.91 3.45 11.73
C PHE A 126 12.21 3.68 13.21
N ALA A 127 13.12 4.61 13.54
CA ALA A 127 13.45 4.95 14.91
C ALA A 127 12.23 5.45 15.69
N ALA A 128 11.43 6.35 15.10
CA ALA A 128 10.19 6.83 15.69
C ALA A 128 9.18 5.68 15.90
N THR A 129 9.00 4.83 14.90
CA THR A 129 8.11 3.66 14.98
C THR A 129 8.53 2.72 16.10
N LEU A 130 9.82 2.42 16.20
CA LEU A 130 10.38 1.54 17.23
C LEU A 130 10.25 2.14 18.64
N ALA A 131 10.52 3.44 18.78
CA ALA A 131 10.37 4.15 20.05
C ALA A 131 8.91 4.14 20.51
N ILE A 132 7.97 4.44 19.62
CA ILE A 132 6.53 4.44 19.92
C ILE A 132 6.03 3.01 20.21
N ALA A 133 6.46 2.02 19.43
CA ALA A 133 6.10 0.61 19.66
C ALA A 133 6.57 0.14 21.04
N ARG A 134 7.79 0.51 21.47
CA ARG A 134 8.28 0.21 22.83
C ARG A 134 7.53 0.97 23.91
N ALA A 135 7.29 2.26 23.72
CA ALA A 135 6.54 3.08 24.67
C ALA A 135 5.10 2.56 24.89
N ARG A 136 4.47 2.07 23.83
CA ARG A 136 3.12 1.47 23.85
C ARG A 136 3.13 -0.02 24.16
N ARG A 137 4.29 -0.60 24.50
CA ARG A 137 4.50 -2.02 24.82
C ARG A 137 3.88 -2.98 23.79
N VAL A 138 4.00 -2.64 22.51
CA VAL A 138 3.51 -3.49 21.42
C VAL A 138 4.34 -4.78 21.39
N SER A 139 3.69 -5.92 21.57
CA SER A 139 4.31 -7.23 21.51
C SER A 139 3.54 -8.15 20.55
N PRO A 140 4.21 -8.82 19.59
CA PRO A 140 5.63 -8.70 19.25
C PRO A 140 5.95 -7.41 18.49
N VAL A 141 7.09 -6.78 18.77
CA VAL A 141 7.51 -5.51 18.12
C VAL A 141 7.67 -5.68 16.60
N PHE A 142 8.18 -6.83 16.16
CA PHE A 142 8.36 -7.18 14.73
C PHE A 142 7.17 -7.94 14.14
N GLY A 143 6.02 -7.92 14.82
CA GLY A 143 4.82 -8.63 14.39
C GLY A 143 4.87 -10.13 14.61
N ARG A 144 3.74 -10.79 14.34
CA ARG A 144 3.60 -12.23 14.57
C ARG A 144 4.23 -13.02 13.42
N ARG A 145 4.88 -14.14 13.75
CA ARG A 145 5.51 -15.04 12.77
C ARG A 145 4.55 -15.50 11.66
N ALA A 146 3.28 -15.75 12.01
CA ALA A 146 2.25 -16.15 11.04
C ALA A 146 1.98 -15.09 9.95
N ASN A 147 2.23 -13.81 10.24
CA ASN A 147 2.04 -12.72 9.29
C ASN A 147 3.34 -12.24 8.65
N LEU A 148 4.48 -12.83 8.99
CA LEU A 148 5.80 -12.34 8.56
C LEU A 148 5.92 -12.31 7.03
N ALA A 149 5.42 -13.32 6.32
CA ALA A 149 5.43 -13.32 4.86
C ALA A 149 4.66 -12.12 4.26
N ARG A 150 3.51 -11.76 4.85
CA ARG A 150 2.71 -10.60 4.42
C ARG A 150 3.39 -9.28 4.78
N LEU A 151 4.03 -9.21 5.95
CA LEU A 151 4.79 -8.04 6.40
C LEU A 151 6.02 -7.79 5.52
N LEU A 152 6.76 -8.84 5.18
CA LEU A 152 7.89 -8.78 4.24
C LEU A 152 7.41 -8.43 2.83
N GLY A 153 6.30 -9.04 2.38
CA GLY A 153 5.65 -8.69 1.11
C GLY A 153 5.27 -7.22 1.03
N ARG A 154 4.67 -6.66 2.09
CA ARG A 154 4.38 -5.23 2.21
C ARG A 154 5.65 -4.37 2.14
N GLY A 155 6.68 -4.78 2.87
CA GLY A 155 7.96 -4.07 2.91
C GLY A 155 8.59 -4.02 1.52
N ALA A 156 8.82 -5.19 0.91
CA ALA A 156 9.43 -5.34 -0.39
C ALA A 156 8.67 -4.60 -1.50
N SER A 157 7.34 -4.82 -1.61
CA SER A 157 6.52 -4.15 -2.62
C SER A 157 6.55 -2.63 -2.47
N GLY A 158 6.41 -2.09 -1.25
CA GLY A 158 6.49 -0.64 -1.05
C GLY A 158 7.85 -0.05 -1.41
N SER A 159 8.94 -0.72 -1.04
CA SER A 159 10.30 -0.23 -1.31
C SER A 159 10.67 -0.36 -2.79
N LEU A 160 10.27 -1.44 -3.46
CA LEU A 160 10.41 -1.61 -4.91
C LEU A 160 9.58 -0.56 -5.66
N ALA A 161 8.39 -0.21 -5.17
CA ALA A 161 7.59 0.87 -5.74
C ALA A 161 8.35 2.20 -5.71
N MET A 162 8.96 2.52 -4.57
CA MET A 162 9.76 3.75 -4.42
C MET A 162 11.00 3.74 -5.32
N ALA A 163 11.73 2.63 -5.39
CA ALA A 163 12.90 2.50 -6.25
C ALA A 163 12.53 2.65 -7.74
N ALA A 164 11.45 1.99 -8.18
CA ALA A 164 10.93 2.12 -9.54
C ALA A 164 10.44 3.54 -9.83
N TYR A 165 9.81 4.22 -8.87
CA TYR A 165 9.41 5.62 -9.03
C TYR A 165 10.61 6.52 -9.31
N TYR A 166 11.69 6.37 -8.54
CA TYR A 166 12.90 7.17 -8.76
C TYR A 166 13.57 6.86 -10.09
N ALA A 167 13.62 5.60 -10.49
CA ALA A 167 14.10 5.22 -11.82
C ALA A 167 13.26 5.90 -12.93
N ALA A 168 11.93 5.99 -12.74
CA ALA A 168 11.05 6.72 -13.66
C ALA A 168 11.33 8.23 -13.68
N VAL A 169 11.52 8.86 -12.52
CA VAL A 169 11.82 10.31 -12.41
C VAL A 169 13.15 10.69 -13.07
N VAL A 170 14.14 9.79 -13.09
CA VAL A 170 15.41 10.01 -13.79
C VAL A 170 15.26 9.91 -15.32
N ALA A 171 14.30 9.10 -15.79
CA ALA A 171 14.10 8.80 -17.20
C ALA A 171 13.02 9.66 -17.88
N LEU A 172 12.06 10.20 -17.12
CA LEU A 172 10.90 10.94 -17.60
C LEU A 172 10.82 12.34 -16.99
N PRO A 173 10.12 13.28 -17.65
CA PRO A 173 9.64 14.49 -16.99
C PRO A 173 8.89 14.15 -15.69
N LEU A 174 9.06 14.98 -14.66
CA LEU A 174 8.44 14.75 -13.35
C LEU A 174 6.93 14.54 -13.45
N ALA A 175 6.23 15.34 -14.28
CA ALA A 175 4.79 15.22 -14.49
C ALA A 175 4.39 13.84 -15.06
N ASP A 176 5.15 13.29 -16.01
CA ASP A 176 4.89 11.95 -16.58
C ASP A 176 5.10 10.87 -15.52
N ALA A 177 6.25 10.90 -14.82
CA ALA A 177 6.57 9.92 -13.78
C ALA A 177 5.56 9.93 -12.62
N THR A 178 5.18 11.12 -12.16
CA THR A 178 4.19 11.31 -11.08
C THR A 178 2.79 10.87 -11.51
N THR A 179 2.39 11.16 -12.75
CA THR A 179 1.10 10.69 -13.30
C THR A 179 1.04 9.16 -13.32
N LEU A 180 2.08 8.51 -13.85
CA LEU A 180 2.17 7.05 -13.88
C LEU A 180 2.12 6.45 -12.47
N PHE A 181 2.84 7.03 -11.52
CA PHE A 181 2.80 6.60 -10.12
C PHE A 181 1.41 6.73 -9.52
N PHE A 182 0.72 7.86 -9.73
CA PHE A 182 -0.62 8.10 -9.21
C PHE A 182 -1.73 7.29 -9.90
N CYS A 183 -1.40 6.43 -10.88
CA CYS A 183 -2.32 5.38 -11.32
C CYS A 183 -2.46 4.25 -10.28
N ASN A 184 -1.58 4.18 -9.26
CA ASN A 184 -1.63 3.16 -8.22
C ASN A 184 -3.01 2.96 -7.55
N PRO A 185 -3.84 3.98 -7.27
CA PRO A 185 -5.11 3.72 -6.61
C PRO A 185 -6.10 2.99 -7.53
N ALA A 186 -6.10 3.31 -8.83
CA ALA A 186 -6.91 2.59 -9.82
C ALA A 186 -6.46 1.13 -9.96
N VAL A 187 -5.14 0.91 -10.05
CA VAL A 187 -4.56 -0.44 -10.07
C VAL A 187 -4.88 -1.21 -8.77
N THR A 188 -4.85 -0.53 -7.62
CA THR A 188 -5.23 -1.12 -6.32
C THR A 188 -6.67 -1.58 -6.30
N ALA A 189 -7.60 -0.79 -6.85
CA ALA A 189 -9.01 -1.18 -6.94
C ALA A 189 -9.21 -2.46 -7.77
N VAL A 190 -8.52 -2.58 -8.89
CA VAL A 190 -8.55 -3.79 -9.75
C VAL A 190 -7.91 -4.99 -9.04
N LEU A 191 -6.73 -4.81 -8.44
CA LEU A 191 -6.06 -5.89 -7.70
C LEU A 191 -6.86 -6.34 -6.48
N ALA A 192 -7.60 -5.43 -5.81
CA ALA A 192 -8.46 -5.80 -4.69
C ALA A 192 -9.64 -6.66 -5.15
N TRP A 193 -10.21 -6.37 -6.31
CA TRP A 193 -11.23 -7.22 -6.91
C TRP A 193 -10.68 -8.62 -7.22
N LEU A 194 -9.51 -8.72 -7.84
CA LEU A 194 -8.91 -9.99 -8.24
C LEU A 194 -8.37 -10.83 -7.06
N LEU A 195 -7.71 -10.21 -6.09
CA LEU A 195 -6.95 -10.90 -5.04
C LEU A 195 -7.70 -10.99 -3.70
N LEU A 196 -8.56 -10.02 -3.40
CA LEU A 196 -9.35 -10.01 -2.15
C LEU A 196 -10.81 -10.40 -2.38
N GLY A 197 -11.27 -10.47 -3.64
CA GLY A 197 -12.68 -10.65 -3.95
C GLY A 197 -13.54 -9.43 -3.59
N GLU A 198 -12.94 -8.24 -3.42
CA GLU A 198 -13.69 -7.02 -3.14
C GLU A 198 -14.36 -6.53 -4.43
N HIS A 199 -15.68 -6.73 -4.56
CA HIS A 199 -16.42 -6.28 -5.74
C HIS A 199 -16.40 -4.75 -5.87
N LEU A 200 -15.95 -4.28 -7.03
CA LEU A 200 -16.00 -2.87 -7.38
C LEU A 200 -17.42 -2.50 -7.80
N GLY A 201 -18.27 -2.12 -6.84
CA GLY A 201 -19.62 -1.63 -7.14
C GLY A 201 -19.61 -0.44 -8.10
N LEU A 202 -20.72 -0.20 -8.81
CA LEU A 202 -20.82 0.82 -9.87
C LEU A 202 -20.35 2.21 -9.41
N ARG A 203 -20.69 2.62 -8.18
CA ARG A 203 -20.25 3.91 -7.61
C ARG A 203 -18.74 3.94 -7.36
N GLY A 204 -18.16 2.83 -6.90
CA GLY A 204 -16.72 2.69 -6.70
C GLY A 204 -15.96 2.78 -8.03
N ALA A 205 -16.46 2.09 -9.06
CA ALA A 205 -15.90 2.15 -10.41
C ALA A 205 -16.01 3.56 -11.01
N ALA A 206 -17.19 4.17 -10.96
CA ALA A 206 -17.41 5.52 -11.46
C ALA A 206 -16.55 6.57 -10.73
N GLY A 207 -16.43 6.48 -9.40
CA GLY A 207 -15.59 7.39 -8.62
C GLY A 207 -14.09 7.22 -8.89
N CYS A 208 -13.64 5.98 -9.11
CA CYS A 208 -12.26 5.69 -9.51
C CYS A 208 -11.96 6.25 -10.91
N VAL A 209 -12.87 6.06 -11.87
CA VAL A 209 -12.73 6.60 -13.23
C VAL A 209 -12.75 8.13 -13.22
N ALA A 210 -13.66 8.74 -12.47
CA ALA A 210 -13.73 10.21 -12.32
C ALA A 210 -12.45 10.77 -11.69
N SER A 211 -11.91 10.11 -10.65
CA SER A 211 -10.66 10.53 -10.00
C SER A 211 -9.45 10.36 -10.92
N LEU A 212 -9.40 9.28 -11.70
CA LEU A 212 -8.33 9.05 -12.68
C LEU A 212 -8.40 10.06 -13.83
N ALA A 213 -9.60 10.36 -14.34
CA ALA A 213 -9.80 11.39 -15.36
C ALA A 213 -9.37 12.77 -14.82
N GLY A 214 -9.75 13.10 -13.59
CA GLY A 214 -9.32 14.33 -12.93
C GLY A 214 -7.80 14.43 -12.75
N LEU A 215 -7.12 13.33 -12.42
CA LEU A 215 -5.65 13.26 -12.38
C LEU A 215 -5.04 13.60 -13.76
N LEU A 216 -5.55 13.01 -14.84
CA LEU A 216 -5.03 13.24 -16.19
C LEU A 216 -5.25 14.69 -16.66
N VAL A 217 -6.40 15.27 -16.36
CA VAL A 217 -6.69 16.69 -16.65
C VAL A 217 -5.79 17.60 -15.82
N LEU A 218 -5.60 17.30 -14.53
CA LEU A 218 -4.83 18.14 -13.61
C LEU A 218 -3.33 18.13 -13.92
N MET A 219 -2.76 16.94 -14.13
CA MET A 219 -1.33 16.79 -14.40
C MET A 219 -0.97 17.19 -15.82
N HIS A 220 -1.95 17.16 -16.74
CA HIS A 220 -1.79 17.48 -18.15
C HIS A 220 -0.48 16.90 -18.72
N PRO A 221 -0.30 15.57 -18.62
CA PRO A 221 1.01 14.98 -18.83
C PRO A 221 1.45 15.19 -20.29
N PRO A 222 2.71 15.57 -20.52
CA PRO A 222 3.21 15.91 -21.84
C PRO A 222 3.00 14.86 -22.95
N PHE A 223 2.85 13.57 -22.62
CA PHE A 223 2.52 12.53 -23.61
C PHE A 223 1.08 12.62 -24.14
N LEU A 224 0.13 13.19 -23.38
CA LEU A 224 -1.23 13.47 -23.83
C LEU A 224 -1.34 14.83 -24.53
N ALA A 225 -0.52 15.79 -24.13
CA ALA A 225 -0.51 17.15 -24.67
C ALA A 225 0.20 17.28 -26.03
N GLY A 226 0.55 16.16 -26.68
CA GLY A 226 1.24 16.16 -27.97
C GLY A 226 2.71 16.63 -27.92
N GLY A 227 3.28 16.81 -26.73
CA GLY A 227 4.62 17.37 -26.55
C GLY A 227 5.78 16.38 -26.75
N HIS A 228 5.50 15.12 -27.10
CA HIS A 228 6.50 14.05 -27.13
C HIS A 228 6.47 13.27 -28.44
N THR A 229 7.40 13.60 -29.33
CA THR A 229 7.61 12.92 -30.61
C THR A 229 8.68 11.81 -30.54
N ASP A 230 9.57 11.84 -29.54
CA ASP A 230 10.69 10.92 -29.42
C ASP A 230 10.47 9.81 -28.38
N TRP A 231 10.07 8.63 -28.88
CA TRP A 231 9.95 7.39 -28.09
C TRP A 231 11.29 6.63 -28.01
N GLY A 232 12.33 7.30 -27.53
CA GLY A 232 13.65 6.69 -27.36
C GLY A 232 13.67 5.58 -26.27
N PRO A 233 14.68 4.68 -26.29
CA PRO A 233 14.80 3.56 -25.33
C PRO A 233 14.76 4.01 -23.86
N LYS A 234 15.37 5.15 -23.53
CA LYS A 234 15.36 5.73 -22.18
C LYS A 234 13.95 6.06 -21.71
N ARG A 235 13.12 6.64 -22.59
CA ARG A 235 11.73 7.00 -22.27
C ARG A 235 10.87 5.76 -22.07
N ALA A 236 10.99 4.77 -22.96
CA ALA A 236 10.28 3.50 -22.83
C ALA A 236 10.60 2.80 -21.50
N LEU A 237 11.88 2.77 -21.11
CA LEU A 237 12.31 2.23 -19.82
C LEU A 237 11.73 3.05 -18.64
N GLY A 238 11.70 4.37 -18.75
CA GLY A 238 11.09 5.24 -17.75
C GLY A 238 9.59 4.98 -17.56
N VAL A 239 8.84 4.78 -18.66
CA VAL A 239 7.43 4.42 -18.61
C VAL A 239 7.24 3.06 -17.95
N ALA A 240 8.06 2.07 -18.30
CA ALA A 240 8.03 0.74 -17.69
C ALA A 240 8.27 0.81 -16.17
N PHE A 241 9.24 1.62 -15.72
CA PHE A 241 9.47 1.86 -14.29
C PHE A 241 8.31 2.60 -13.61
N GLY A 242 7.68 3.56 -14.27
CA GLY A 242 6.50 4.26 -13.76
C GLY A 242 5.32 3.31 -13.54
N ILE A 243 5.04 2.43 -14.51
CA ILE A 243 4.00 1.40 -14.41
C ILE A 243 4.35 0.38 -13.31
N ALA A 244 5.60 -0.10 -13.28
CA ALA A 244 6.08 -1.01 -12.24
C ALA A 244 5.92 -0.40 -10.84
N SER A 245 6.20 0.90 -10.70
CA SER A 245 6.01 1.61 -9.44
C SER A 245 4.54 1.62 -8.99
N ALA A 246 3.61 1.90 -9.90
CA ALA A 246 2.18 1.84 -9.60
C ALA A 246 1.71 0.44 -9.20
N LEU A 247 2.18 -0.59 -9.89
CA LEU A 247 1.89 -2.01 -9.59
C LEU A 247 2.43 -2.41 -8.20
N PHE A 248 3.70 -2.12 -7.91
CA PHE A 248 4.30 -2.44 -6.63
C PHE A 248 3.66 -1.66 -5.48
N SER A 249 3.31 -0.38 -5.69
CA SER A 249 2.58 0.41 -4.69
C SER A 249 1.20 -0.17 -4.41
N SER A 250 0.51 -0.64 -5.46
CA SER A 250 -0.79 -1.31 -5.32
C SER A 250 -0.64 -2.62 -4.56
N GLY A 251 0.36 -3.45 -4.90
CA GLY A 251 0.70 -4.65 -4.15
C GLY A 251 0.96 -4.37 -2.67
N ALA A 252 1.64 -3.26 -2.37
CA ALA A 252 1.85 -2.83 -0.99
C ALA A 252 0.52 -2.57 -0.28
N PHE A 253 -0.40 -1.84 -0.90
CA PHE A 253 -1.73 -1.60 -0.31
C PHE A 253 -2.54 -2.88 -0.13
N ILE A 254 -2.46 -3.81 -1.08
CA ILE A 254 -3.05 -5.14 -0.96
C ILE A 254 -2.50 -5.91 0.23
N PHE A 255 -1.18 -5.89 0.48
CA PHE A 255 -0.61 -6.50 1.68
C PHE A 255 -1.11 -5.83 2.96
N ILE A 256 -1.27 -4.49 3.00
CA ILE A 256 -1.86 -3.80 4.16
C ILE A 256 -3.27 -4.34 4.43
N ARG A 257 -4.08 -4.52 3.37
CA ARG A 257 -5.44 -5.07 3.47
C ARG A 257 -5.46 -6.52 3.94
N LEU A 258 -4.59 -7.38 3.39
CA LEU A 258 -4.46 -8.78 3.79
C LEU A 258 -4.00 -8.94 5.24
N ILE A 259 -3.17 -8.01 5.73
CA ILE A 259 -2.78 -7.95 7.14
C ILE A 259 -3.94 -7.45 8.00
N GLY A 260 -4.66 -6.43 7.54
CA GLY A 260 -5.84 -5.88 8.22
C GLY A 260 -5.55 -5.53 9.68
N LYS A 261 -6.46 -5.93 10.59
CA LYS A 261 -6.30 -5.71 12.04
C LYS A 261 -5.40 -6.74 12.73
N ALA A 262 -4.82 -7.70 11.99
CA ALA A 262 -4.00 -8.76 12.58
C ALA A 262 -2.67 -8.21 13.16
N GLU A 263 -2.15 -7.13 12.57
CA GLU A 263 -0.97 -6.43 13.05
C GLU A 263 -1.25 -4.92 13.23
N PRO A 264 -0.70 -4.29 14.27
CA PRO A 264 -0.81 -2.84 14.43
C PRO A 264 -0.21 -2.09 13.24
N ALA A 265 -0.82 -0.97 12.84
CA ALA A 265 -0.33 -0.13 11.74
C ALA A 265 1.15 0.28 11.89
N LEU A 266 1.62 0.50 13.12
CA LEU A 266 3.04 0.75 13.44
C LEU A 266 3.95 -0.39 12.96
N VAL A 267 3.59 -1.65 13.23
CA VAL A 267 4.39 -2.82 12.85
C VAL A 267 4.45 -2.96 11.33
N VAL A 268 3.33 -2.72 10.65
CA VAL A 268 3.25 -2.79 9.19
C VAL A 268 4.10 -1.69 8.55
N ALA A 269 4.03 -0.45 9.04
CA ALA A 269 4.85 0.67 8.59
C ALA A 269 6.35 0.43 8.87
N MET A 270 6.69 -0.18 10.01
CA MET A 270 8.06 -0.52 10.38
C MET A 270 8.73 -1.39 9.32
N HIS A 271 8.05 -2.42 8.81
CA HIS A 271 8.60 -3.32 7.79
C HIS A 271 8.85 -2.61 6.45
N PHE A 272 8.01 -1.65 6.09
CA PHE A 272 8.24 -0.78 4.94
C PHE A 272 9.51 0.07 5.12
N HIS A 273 9.70 0.67 6.30
CA HIS A 273 10.91 1.44 6.57
C HIS A 273 12.16 0.57 6.57
N THR A 274 12.12 -0.62 7.20
CA THR A 274 13.24 -1.56 7.20
C THR A 274 13.63 -1.97 5.78
N ALA A 275 12.68 -2.40 4.95
CA ALA A 275 12.94 -2.79 3.57
C ALA A 275 13.51 -1.64 2.74
N THR A 276 13.02 -0.42 2.98
CA THR A 276 13.48 0.79 2.26
C THR A 276 14.91 1.15 2.65
N ILE A 277 15.26 1.02 3.94
CA ILE A 277 16.64 1.18 4.42
C ILE A 277 17.54 0.15 3.75
N SER A 278 17.15 -1.12 3.74
CA SER A 278 17.95 -2.21 3.14
C SER A 278 18.24 -1.97 1.65
N ILE A 279 17.24 -1.53 0.88
CA ILE A 279 17.41 -1.28 -0.56
C ILE A 279 18.17 0.02 -0.84
N SER A 280 18.07 1.05 0.02
CA SER A 280 18.70 2.35 -0.23
C SER A 280 20.12 2.46 0.31
N ALA A 281 20.45 1.73 1.38
CA ALA A 281 21.73 1.88 2.09
C ALA A 281 22.93 1.45 1.24
N LEU A 282 22.86 0.28 0.60
CA LEU A 282 23.98 -0.26 -0.17
C LEU A 282 24.31 0.61 -1.40
N PRO A 283 23.36 1.00 -2.27
CA PRO A 283 23.68 1.86 -3.41
C PRO A 283 24.26 3.21 -2.99
N LEU A 284 23.75 3.81 -1.91
CA LEU A 284 24.27 5.08 -1.39
C LEU A 284 25.69 4.93 -0.83
N ALA A 285 25.98 3.84 -0.11
CA ALA A 285 27.33 3.53 0.38
C ALA A 285 28.34 3.33 -0.76
N LEU A 286 27.88 2.79 -1.90
CA LEU A 286 28.67 2.66 -3.12
C LEU A 286 28.77 3.97 -3.93
N GLY A 287 28.09 5.04 -3.50
CA GLY A 287 28.08 6.34 -4.17
C GLY A 287 27.26 6.39 -5.46
N LEU A 288 26.28 5.48 -5.61
CA LEU A 288 25.42 5.37 -6.79
C LEU A 288 24.03 5.94 -6.51
N PRO A 289 23.40 6.68 -7.44
CA PRO A 289 24.00 7.30 -8.62
C PRO A 289 24.83 8.55 -8.28
N GLN A 290 24.72 9.05 -7.05
CA GLN A 290 25.44 10.21 -6.54
C GLN A 290 25.95 9.90 -5.13
N ARG A 291 27.12 10.45 -4.78
CA ARG A 291 27.70 10.32 -3.45
C ARG A 291 26.86 11.07 -2.43
N ALA A 292 26.75 10.49 -1.23
CA ALA A 292 26.12 11.16 -0.09
C ALA A 292 26.83 12.49 0.20
N THR A 293 26.03 13.48 0.57
CA THR A 293 26.48 14.84 0.86
C THR A 293 26.21 15.13 2.33
N LEU A 294 27.00 16.00 2.97
CA LEU A 294 26.65 16.49 4.29
C LEU A 294 25.62 17.62 4.14
N PRO A 295 24.37 17.45 4.61
CA PRO A 295 23.35 18.47 4.42
C PRO A 295 23.70 19.73 5.23
N SER A 296 23.48 20.90 4.63
CA SER A 296 23.52 22.18 5.36
C SER A 296 22.47 22.18 6.49
N PRO A 297 22.59 23.04 7.53
CA PRO A 297 21.58 23.11 8.58
C PRO A 297 20.15 23.36 8.04
N ARG A 298 20.03 24.13 6.94
CA ARG A 298 18.77 24.36 6.24
C ARG A 298 18.24 23.10 5.57
N ASP A 299 19.11 22.35 4.88
CA ASP A 299 18.71 21.10 4.22
C ASP A 299 18.38 20.01 5.26
N ALA A 300 19.09 19.98 6.39
CA ALA A 300 18.79 19.10 7.52
C ALA A 300 17.41 19.40 8.13
N ALA A 301 17.04 20.68 8.30
CA ALA A 301 15.70 21.06 8.74
C ALA A 301 14.61 20.60 7.75
N ALA A 302 14.84 20.75 6.45
CA ALA A 302 13.94 20.24 5.42
C ALA A 302 13.83 18.71 5.44
N LEU A 303 14.95 17.99 5.65
CA LEU A 303 14.97 16.53 5.81
C LEU A 303 14.18 16.06 7.04
N LEU A 304 14.22 16.81 8.16
CA LEU A 304 13.40 16.53 9.34
C LEU A 304 11.91 16.69 9.04
N VAL A 305 11.52 17.74 8.30
CA VAL A 305 10.13 17.93 7.85
C VAL A 305 9.70 16.77 6.95
N VAL A 306 10.54 16.36 6.00
CA VAL A 306 10.31 15.18 5.17
C VAL A 306 10.12 13.96 6.05
N ALA A 307 11.01 13.67 6.99
CA ALA A 307 10.91 12.50 7.87
C ALA A 307 9.63 12.50 8.72
N ALA A 308 9.29 13.62 9.36
CA ALA A 308 8.13 13.74 10.24
C ALA A 308 6.80 13.56 9.47
N THR A 309 6.66 14.26 8.34
CA THR A 309 5.47 14.17 7.49
C THR A 309 5.32 12.78 6.87
N SER A 310 6.43 12.13 6.53
CA SER A 310 6.44 10.78 5.96
C SER A 310 6.08 9.72 6.98
N PHE A 311 6.59 9.83 8.21
CA PHE A 311 6.24 8.94 9.30
C PHE A 311 4.73 9.03 9.60
N GLY A 312 4.23 10.25 9.82
CA GLY A 312 2.80 10.48 10.08
C GLY A 312 1.93 10.03 8.90
N GLY A 313 2.36 10.34 7.67
CA GLY A 313 1.70 9.95 6.43
C GLY A 313 1.61 8.44 6.27
N GLN A 314 2.72 7.71 6.42
CA GLN A 314 2.73 6.25 6.27
C GLN A 314 1.94 5.54 7.37
N LEU A 315 1.99 6.04 8.60
CA LEU A 315 1.24 5.47 9.71
C LEU A 315 -0.27 5.61 9.51
N LEU A 316 -0.74 6.83 9.19
CA LEU A 316 -2.15 7.10 8.94
C LEU A 316 -2.65 6.40 7.68
N LEU A 317 -1.88 6.42 6.59
CA LEU A 317 -2.20 5.71 5.35
C LEU A 317 -2.42 4.22 5.62
N THR A 318 -1.49 3.60 6.34
CA THR A 318 -1.58 2.18 6.72
C THR A 318 -2.84 1.91 7.54
N ARG A 319 -3.11 2.75 8.54
CA ARG A 319 -4.32 2.65 9.36
C ARG A 319 -5.59 2.83 8.51
N GLY A 320 -5.60 3.78 7.59
CA GLY A 320 -6.70 4.05 6.66
C GLY A 320 -7.04 2.85 5.79
N PHE A 321 -6.04 2.23 5.16
CA PHE A 321 -6.23 1.01 4.38
C PHE A 321 -6.66 -0.18 5.25
N GLN A 322 -6.26 -0.26 6.53
CA GLN A 322 -6.78 -1.29 7.44
C GLN A 322 -8.26 -1.09 7.81
N LEU A 323 -8.77 0.15 7.75
CA LEU A 323 -10.13 0.52 8.16
C LEU A 323 -11.14 0.51 7.01
N GLU A 324 -10.73 0.90 5.81
CA GLU A 324 -11.62 1.06 4.66
C GLU A 324 -11.42 -0.03 3.60
N PRO A 325 -12.47 -0.39 2.84
CA PRO A 325 -12.33 -1.21 1.64
C PRO A 325 -11.31 -0.60 0.67
N ALA A 326 -10.59 -1.44 -0.08
CA ALA A 326 -9.46 -1.00 -0.89
C ALA A 326 -9.87 0.00 -1.98
N SER A 327 -11.03 -0.19 -2.61
CA SER A 327 -11.57 0.72 -3.64
C SER A 327 -11.88 2.13 -3.10
N ARG A 328 -12.48 2.20 -1.90
CA ARG A 328 -12.74 3.47 -1.21
C ARG A 328 -11.45 4.12 -0.73
N ALA A 329 -10.54 3.32 -0.17
CA ALA A 329 -9.24 3.81 0.27
C ALA A 329 -8.43 4.40 -0.89
N ALA A 330 -8.39 3.68 -2.01
CA ALA A 330 -7.77 4.13 -3.24
C ALA A 330 -8.36 5.46 -3.75
N SER A 331 -9.69 5.57 -3.79
CA SER A 331 -10.36 6.78 -4.26
C SER A 331 -9.97 8.00 -3.43
N ILE A 332 -10.00 7.88 -2.10
CA ILE A 332 -9.60 8.97 -1.19
C ILE A 332 -8.11 9.32 -1.36
N ASN A 333 -7.25 8.35 -1.67
CA ASN A 333 -5.83 8.58 -1.86
C ASN A 333 -5.52 9.51 -3.06
N PHE A 334 -6.40 9.61 -4.06
CA PHE A 334 -6.26 10.59 -5.14
C PHE A 334 -6.30 12.05 -4.65
N SER A 335 -6.84 12.33 -3.47
CA SER A 335 -6.81 13.68 -2.87
C SER A 335 -5.40 14.24 -2.72
N GLN A 336 -4.37 13.38 -2.66
CA GLN A 336 -2.97 13.81 -2.61
C GLN A 336 -2.62 14.74 -3.77
N VAL A 337 -3.19 14.48 -4.95
CA VAL A 337 -2.97 15.27 -6.16
C VAL A 337 -3.57 16.67 -6.04
N ILE A 338 -4.75 16.79 -5.42
CA ILE A 338 -5.38 18.08 -5.10
C ILE A 338 -4.48 18.88 -4.14
N TYR A 339 -4.00 18.24 -3.07
CA TYR A 339 -3.11 18.92 -2.11
C TYR A 339 -1.79 19.36 -2.74
N ALA A 340 -1.22 18.55 -3.64
CA ALA A 340 0.01 18.90 -4.35
C ALA A 340 -0.19 20.15 -5.23
N TYR A 341 -1.31 20.23 -5.96
CA TYR A 341 -1.68 21.41 -6.74
C TYR A 341 -1.90 22.64 -5.84
N LEU A 342 -2.66 22.48 -4.75
CA LEU A 342 -2.95 23.55 -3.80
C LEU A 342 -1.67 24.14 -3.19
N TYR A 343 -0.72 23.30 -2.79
CA TYR A 343 0.57 23.76 -2.27
C TYR A 343 1.44 24.43 -3.34
N GLY A 344 1.36 24.00 -4.60
CA GLY A 344 1.96 24.71 -5.73
C GLY A 344 1.49 26.16 -5.82
N VAL A 345 0.17 26.34 -5.88
CA VAL A 345 -0.46 27.67 -5.96
C VAL A 345 -0.17 28.53 -4.71
N LEU A 346 -0.36 27.98 -3.51
CA LEU A 346 -0.27 28.77 -2.27
C LEU A 346 1.16 29.14 -1.87
N LEU A 347 2.14 28.26 -2.12
CA LEU A 347 3.49 28.42 -1.57
C LEU A 347 4.53 28.78 -2.63
N PHE A 348 4.29 28.47 -3.91
CA PHE A 348 5.16 28.87 -5.01
C PHE A 348 4.56 29.95 -5.90
N ALA A 349 3.34 30.41 -5.61
CA ALA A 349 2.60 31.34 -6.45
C ALA A 349 2.45 30.83 -7.90
N ASP A 350 2.39 29.50 -8.08
CA ASP A 350 2.10 28.89 -9.37
C ASP A 350 0.72 29.40 -9.86
N PRO A 351 0.56 29.75 -11.14
CA PRO A 351 -0.69 30.30 -11.64
C PRO A 351 -1.82 29.28 -11.53
N ILE A 352 -3.00 29.74 -11.14
CA ILE A 352 -4.20 28.91 -11.17
C ILE A 352 -4.57 28.67 -12.63
N THR A 353 -4.60 27.41 -13.05
CA THR A 353 -4.94 27.02 -14.43
C THR A 353 -6.29 26.33 -14.48
N TRP A 354 -7.00 26.48 -15.61
CA TRP A 354 -8.28 25.79 -15.83
C TRP A 354 -8.17 24.26 -15.74
N PRO A 355 -7.14 23.60 -16.31
CA PRO A 355 -6.94 22.16 -16.11
C PRO A 355 -6.71 21.81 -14.64
N GLY A 356 -5.96 22.63 -13.89
CA GLY A 356 -5.72 22.42 -12.46
C GLY A 356 -7.01 22.48 -11.63
N VAL A 357 -7.87 23.47 -11.88
CA VAL A 357 -9.17 23.60 -11.20
C VAL A 357 -10.13 22.50 -11.61
N GLY A 358 -10.30 22.26 -12.91
CA GLY A 358 -11.21 21.24 -13.44
C GLY A 358 -10.84 19.83 -13.02
N GLY A 359 -9.55 19.49 -13.09
CA GLY A 359 -9.05 18.20 -12.63
C GLY A 359 -9.19 18.01 -11.12
N SER A 360 -8.94 19.06 -10.32
CA SER A 360 -9.18 19.02 -8.87
C SER A 360 -10.65 18.79 -8.53
N ALA A 361 -11.56 19.46 -9.24
CA ALA A 361 -13.00 19.32 -9.07
C ALA A 361 -13.48 17.90 -9.42
N LEU A 362 -12.95 17.31 -10.51
CA LEU A 362 -13.25 15.93 -10.90
C LEU A 362 -12.78 14.91 -9.86
N ILE A 363 -11.57 15.07 -9.32
CA ILE A 363 -11.07 14.21 -8.23
C ILE A 363 -11.96 14.34 -6.99
N ALA A 364 -12.31 15.58 -6.59
CA ALA A 364 -13.18 15.80 -5.45
C ALA A 364 -14.56 15.17 -5.65
N ALA A 365 -15.17 15.31 -6.84
CA ALA A 365 -16.43 14.68 -7.18
C ALA A 365 -16.35 13.15 -7.13
N GLY A 366 -15.27 12.56 -7.65
CA GLY A 366 -15.03 11.11 -7.56
C GLY A 366 -14.93 10.61 -6.11
N ILE A 367 -14.20 11.34 -5.25
CA ILE A 367 -14.10 11.03 -3.82
C ILE A 367 -15.46 11.15 -3.13
N LEU A 368 -16.22 12.21 -3.39
CA LEU A 368 -17.54 12.41 -2.82
C LEU A 368 -18.50 11.30 -3.24
N LEU A 369 -18.49 10.89 -4.51
CA LEU A 369 -19.33 9.80 -5.02
C LEU A 369 -19.11 8.47 -4.27
N VAL A 370 -17.86 8.18 -3.90
CA VAL A 370 -17.50 6.95 -3.17
C VAL A 370 -17.72 7.07 -1.67
N THR A 371 -17.73 8.28 -1.12
CA THR A 371 -17.83 8.51 0.33
C THR A 371 -19.23 8.88 0.82
N ALA A 372 -20.15 9.30 -0.08
CA ALA A 372 -21.49 9.79 0.26
C ALA A 372 -22.44 8.74 0.86
N ASP A 373 -22.25 7.44 0.59
CA ASP A 373 -23.14 6.40 1.12
C ASP A 373 -22.70 5.92 2.51
N ARG A 374 -23.34 6.48 3.53
CA ARG A 374 -23.40 5.92 4.89
C ARG A 374 -24.81 5.51 5.30
N ARG A 375 -25.76 5.34 4.37
CA ARG A 375 -27.20 5.22 4.72
C ARG A 375 -27.99 4.04 4.15
N SER A 376 -27.38 3.03 3.53
CA SER A 376 -28.13 1.87 3.04
C SER A 376 -27.36 0.57 3.21
N GLY A 377 -27.74 -0.21 4.22
CA GLY A 377 -27.23 -1.57 4.42
C GLY A 377 -27.35 -2.12 5.83
N SER A 378 -28.56 -2.16 6.38
CA SER A 378 -28.91 -3.10 7.45
C SER A 378 -28.65 -4.55 6.98
N GLY A 379 -28.08 -5.38 7.85
CA GLY A 379 -28.19 -6.84 7.84
C GLY A 379 -28.08 -7.55 6.49
N SER A 380 -26.87 -7.94 6.10
CA SER A 380 -26.68 -9.17 5.32
C SER A 380 -25.88 -10.14 6.17
N GLY A 381 -26.60 -10.94 6.95
CA GLY A 381 -26.03 -12.11 7.61
C GLY A 381 -25.50 -13.07 6.56
N SER A 382 -24.19 -13.28 6.54
CA SER A 382 -23.56 -14.38 5.84
C SER A 382 -23.93 -15.68 6.56
N GLY A 383 -25.01 -16.31 6.12
CA GLY A 383 -25.51 -17.59 6.60
C GLY A 383 -26.04 -18.41 5.43
N ALA A 384 -25.17 -18.79 4.50
CA ALA A 384 -25.51 -19.78 3.48
C ALA A 384 -25.28 -21.18 4.06
N ALA A 385 -26.29 -21.69 4.76
CA ALA A 385 -26.42 -23.09 5.09
C ALA A 385 -26.91 -23.85 3.85
N ALA A 386 -26.12 -24.84 3.43
CA ALA A 386 -26.52 -25.83 2.44
C ALA A 386 -27.68 -26.68 2.97
N LYS A 387 -28.75 -26.82 2.18
CA LYS A 387 -29.62 -28.01 2.15
C LYS A 387 -30.40 -28.02 0.84
N GLY A 388 -30.35 -29.14 0.13
CA GLY A 388 -30.93 -29.32 -1.18
C GLY A 388 -32.34 -29.94 -1.17
N GLY A 389 -32.81 -30.22 -2.39
CA GLY A 389 -33.81 -31.23 -2.69
C GLY A 389 -35.18 -30.72 -3.14
N GLY A 390 -35.46 -30.89 -4.45
CA GLY A 390 -36.73 -31.48 -4.91
C GLY A 390 -37.82 -30.56 -5.47
N GLY A 391 -37.93 -30.52 -6.81
CA GLY A 391 -39.14 -30.93 -7.53
C GLY A 391 -40.29 -29.94 -7.77
N GLY A 392 -40.41 -29.51 -9.04
CA GLY A 392 -41.67 -29.54 -9.81
C GLY A 392 -42.56 -28.30 -9.84
N GLY A 393 -42.95 -27.88 -11.06
CA GLY A 393 -44.28 -27.29 -11.31
C GLY A 393 -44.36 -25.80 -11.66
N ASP A 394 -44.06 -25.47 -12.92
CA ASP A 394 -44.85 -24.68 -13.88
C ASP A 394 -45.44 -23.30 -13.47
N GLY A 395 -45.08 -22.24 -14.21
CA GLY A 395 -45.91 -21.02 -14.33
C GLY A 395 -45.15 -19.69 -14.36
N GLU A 396 -44.72 -19.27 -15.56
CA GLU A 396 -44.52 -17.90 -16.08
C GLU A 396 -44.12 -16.74 -15.13
N ALA A 397 -42.87 -16.29 -15.25
CA ALA A 397 -42.50 -14.87 -15.24
C ALA A 397 -41.12 -14.70 -15.90
N GLU A 398 -41.06 -13.96 -17.01
CA GLU A 398 -39.81 -13.63 -17.72
C GLU A 398 -38.84 -12.87 -16.80
N ALA A 399 -37.75 -13.54 -16.42
CA ALA A 399 -36.58 -12.95 -15.79
C ALA A 399 -35.33 -13.38 -16.59
N TRP A 400 -34.58 -12.40 -17.09
CA TRP A 400 -33.31 -12.57 -17.80
C TRP A 400 -32.22 -13.13 -16.85
N ALA A 401 -32.21 -14.44 -16.64
CA ALA A 401 -31.14 -15.15 -15.94
C ALA A 401 -30.03 -15.56 -16.92
N PHE A 402 -28.81 -15.12 -16.62
CA PHE A 402 -27.60 -15.51 -17.35
C PHE A 402 -27.25 -16.97 -17.02
N ASP A 403 -27.20 -17.82 -18.04
CA ASP A 403 -26.90 -19.25 -17.94
C ASP A 403 -25.39 -19.50 -18.20
N PRO A 404 -24.60 -19.85 -17.16
CA PRO A 404 -23.16 -20.04 -17.29
C PRO A 404 -22.75 -21.28 -18.09
N GLU A 405 -23.66 -22.25 -18.33
CA GLU A 405 -23.33 -23.42 -19.17
C GLU A 405 -23.35 -23.07 -20.67
N LYS A 406 -24.25 -22.19 -21.11
CA LYS A 406 -24.31 -21.72 -22.52
C LYS A 406 -23.07 -20.94 -22.94
N ALA A 407 -22.52 -20.10 -22.05
CA ALA A 407 -21.28 -19.36 -22.31
C ALA A 407 -20.04 -20.29 -22.43
N SER A 408 -20.07 -21.46 -21.79
CA SER A 408 -19.00 -22.45 -21.87
C SER A 408 -19.07 -23.32 -23.13
N ALA A 409 -20.26 -23.46 -23.71
CA ALA A 409 -20.48 -24.13 -25.00
C ALA A 409 -20.07 -23.23 -26.18
N GLU A 410 -20.44 -21.94 -26.16
CA GLU A 410 -20.04 -20.98 -27.20
C GLU A 410 -18.53 -20.70 -27.21
N ALA A 411 -17.87 -20.75 -26.04
CA ALA A 411 -16.40 -20.66 -25.95
C ALA A 411 -15.68 -21.91 -26.49
N ARG A 412 -16.34 -23.07 -26.52
CA ARG A 412 -15.79 -24.31 -27.10
C ARG A 412 -15.96 -24.36 -28.61
N ASP A 413 -17.02 -23.78 -29.17
CA ASP A 413 -17.21 -23.67 -30.62
C ASP A 413 -16.29 -22.62 -31.27
N ALA A 414 -15.90 -21.57 -30.54
CA ALA A 414 -14.92 -20.58 -31.03
C ALA A 414 -13.47 -21.12 -31.15
N ALA A 415 -13.17 -22.28 -30.55
CA ALA A 415 -11.86 -22.93 -30.64
C ALA A 415 -11.71 -23.87 -31.86
N GLY A 416 -12.77 -24.04 -32.68
CA GLY A 416 -12.82 -25.00 -33.79
C GLY A 416 -12.67 -24.43 -35.20
N GLY A 417 -12.38 -23.14 -35.38
CA GLY A 417 -12.49 -22.46 -36.69
C GLY A 417 -11.18 -22.03 -37.35
N GLY A 418 -10.54 -22.95 -38.08
CA GLY A 418 -9.85 -22.74 -39.37
C GLY A 418 -8.80 -21.62 -39.57
N VAL A 419 -7.63 -22.02 -40.07
CA VAL A 419 -6.47 -21.23 -40.56
C VAL A 419 -6.81 -20.00 -41.43
N GLY A 420 -8.01 -19.89 -42.00
CA GLY A 420 -8.48 -18.74 -42.77
C GLY A 420 -8.68 -17.44 -41.96
N SER A 421 -9.03 -17.53 -40.68
CA SER A 421 -9.28 -16.34 -39.83
C SER A 421 -8.00 -15.58 -39.48
N VAL A 422 -6.90 -16.32 -39.28
CA VAL A 422 -5.57 -15.74 -38.99
C VAL A 422 -5.01 -15.00 -40.20
N ILE A 423 -5.18 -15.55 -41.41
CA ILE A 423 -4.72 -14.91 -42.65
C ILE A 423 -5.53 -13.64 -42.95
N ALA A 424 -6.83 -13.63 -42.63
CA ALA A 424 -7.68 -12.45 -42.80
C ALA A 424 -7.28 -11.30 -41.84
N LEU A 425 -7.01 -11.64 -40.57
CA LEU A 425 -6.50 -10.67 -39.58
C LEU A 425 -5.12 -10.12 -39.96
N GLN A 426 -4.25 -10.96 -40.50
CA GLN A 426 -2.90 -10.56 -40.92
C GLN A 426 -2.93 -9.63 -42.16
N ARG A 427 -3.87 -9.84 -43.09
CA ARG A 427 -4.09 -8.93 -44.23
C ARG A 427 -4.71 -7.58 -43.81
N LEU A 428 -5.58 -7.57 -42.80
CA LEU A 428 -6.13 -6.33 -42.24
C LEU A 428 -5.04 -5.51 -41.52
N ALA A 429 -4.19 -6.18 -40.75
CA ALA A 429 -3.04 -5.54 -40.11
C ALA A 429 -2.06 -4.95 -41.14
N GLN A 430 -1.74 -5.68 -42.22
CA GLN A 430 -0.90 -5.17 -43.30
C GLN A 430 -1.52 -3.97 -44.04
N LYS A 431 -2.83 -3.99 -44.29
CA LYS A 431 -3.52 -2.84 -44.89
C LYS A 431 -3.50 -1.60 -43.99
N GLN A 432 -3.69 -1.77 -42.68
CA GLN A 432 -3.56 -0.66 -41.74
C GLN A 432 -2.13 -0.09 -41.70
N GLN A 433 -1.12 -0.96 -41.76
CA GLN A 433 0.28 -0.52 -41.77
C GLN A 433 0.64 0.24 -43.05
N GLN A 434 0.13 -0.19 -44.22
CA GLN A 434 0.32 0.54 -45.48
C GLN A 434 -0.39 1.90 -45.47
N GLN A 435 -1.60 2.00 -44.90
CA GLN A 435 -2.29 3.28 -44.78
C GLN A 435 -1.55 4.26 -43.87
N GLN A 436 -0.97 3.78 -42.76
CA GLN A 436 -0.15 4.63 -41.88
C GLN A 436 1.12 5.14 -42.58
N GLN A 437 1.78 4.29 -43.38
CA GLN A 437 2.96 4.71 -44.15
C GLN A 437 2.62 5.75 -45.22
N GLN A 438 1.48 5.63 -45.91
CA GLN A 438 1.04 6.62 -46.88
C GLN A 438 0.73 7.98 -46.23
N GLN A 439 0.08 7.97 -45.06
CA GLN A 439 -0.18 9.20 -44.31
C GLN A 439 1.10 9.90 -43.84
N GLN A 440 2.11 9.13 -43.40
CA GLN A 440 3.40 9.70 -43.01
C GLN A 440 4.14 10.32 -44.21
N GLN A 441 4.11 9.68 -45.38
CA GLN A 441 4.72 10.24 -46.59
C GLN A 441 4.05 11.54 -47.03
N GLN A 442 2.71 11.64 -46.95
CA GLN A 442 1.99 12.87 -47.26
C GLN A 442 2.33 14.01 -46.30
N GLN A 443 2.46 13.72 -45.00
CA GLN A 443 2.87 14.73 -44.02
C GLN A 443 4.30 15.24 -44.25
N GLN A 444 5.23 14.36 -44.62
CA GLN A 444 6.60 14.75 -44.95
C GLN A 444 6.66 15.64 -46.19
N GLN A 445 5.87 15.34 -47.23
CA GLN A 445 5.81 16.19 -48.43
C GLN A 445 5.24 17.57 -48.12
N GLN A 446 4.20 17.67 -47.28
CA GLN A 446 3.65 18.96 -46.86
C GLN A 446 4.67 19.78 -46.05
N GLN A 447 5.43 19.15 -45.16
CA GLN A 447 6.48 19.85 -44.40
C GLN A 447 7.61 20.36 -45.31
N GLN A 448 8.03 19.56 -46.31
CA GLN A 448 9.03 20.00 -47.28
C GLN A 448 8.54 21.19 -48.12
N GLN A 449 7.27 21.19 -48.54
CA GLN A 449 6.69 22.32 -49.27
C GLN A 449 6.62 23.58 -48.40
N GLN A 450 6.26 23.46 -47.12
CA GLN A 450 6.25 24.60 -46.20
C GLN A 450 7.66 25.16 -45.96
N GLN A 451 8.67 24.30 -45.83
CA GLN A 451 10.06 24.73 -45.69
C GLN A 451 10.57 25.44 -46.96
N GLN A 452 10.23 24.94 -48.15
CA GLN A 452 10.58 25.60 -49.40
C GLN A 452 9.90 26.96 -49.54
N GLN A 453 8.63 27.09 -49.15
CA GLN A 453 7.93 28.38 -49.15
C GLN A 453 8.55 29.37 -48.16
N GLN A 454 8.94 28.93 -46.96
CA GLN A 454 9.64 29.78 -45.99
C GLN A 454 11.01 30.23 -46.50
N GLN A 455 11.77 29.34 -47.16
CA GLN A 455 13.05 29.72 -47.77
C GLN A 455 12.88 30.72 -48.92
N GLN A 456 11.85 30.57 -49.75
CA GLN A 456 11.54 31.54 -50.81
C GLN A 456 11.10 32.91 -50.27
N GLN A 457 10.39 32.93 -49.14
CA GLN A 457 10.02 34.19 -48.45
C GLN A 457 11.22 34.87 -47.80
N GLN A 458 12.25 34.13 -47.37
CA GLN A 458 13.48 34.71 -46.82
C GLN A 458 14.45 35.23 -47.90
N GLN A 459 14.30 34.78 -49.16
CA GLN A 459 15.12 35.22 -50.29
C GLN A 459 14.52 36.39 -51.09
N ARG A 460 13.22 36.67 -50.92
CA ARG A 460 12.56 37.88 -51.42
C ARG A 460 12.67 39.00 -50.39
#